data_AF-A0A0W8F227-F1
#
_entry.id   AF-A0A0W8F227-F1
#
_cell.length_a   1.000
_cell.length_b   1.000
_cell.length_c   1.000
_cell.angle_alpha   90.00
_cell.angle_beta   90.00
_cell.angle_gamma   90.00
#
_symmetry.space_group_name_H-M   'P 1'
#
loop_
_entity.id
_entity.type
_entity.pdbx_description
1 polymer ?
#
loop_
_entity_poly.entity_id
_entity_poly.type
_entity_poly.pdbx_seq_one_letter_code
_entity_poly.pdbx_strand_id
1 'polypeptide(L)'
;MREKGIMGSLSMFLTLMLVCSVILPSVTAEETNLSNRTISDASLAAAGYDLEIQSIFDSAADYEKDPQMEDPQEEVQFLESYVSPAQKAINAMKARQYSDEQITSVLNEHGYGWDPKTGACWKGRAPTPEEQKDIDYIRGPNYSPFTRINESFSETGKDGTRDSAAGATMNLVDENTYFGINLYMCPGDMAISSTGTFQHVVTTHVGKRKPSGADDWTEAGVARSMNDPTRQYFTYDNDEGGWKFHGTASPSASKNYKIYVTSTYESAGYVYHIWIDGSWKRSGHLYYRQTKYNCANEIWALGSNPFSHDATSSDFQNIYLYKTTGYQWWGNYPATQTYWSPDNPPYETHYMYGSSWRWLTWA
;
A
#
# COMPACT_ATOMS: atom_id res chain seq x y z
N MET A 1 18.36 53.73 49.27
CA MET A 1 17.04 53.43 49.88
C MET A 1 16.59 52.12 49.25
N ARG A 2 16.70 50.95 49.92
CA ARG A 2 15.69 50.31 50.81
C ARG A 2 14.32 50.28 50.11
N GLU A 3 13.65 49.16 49.84
CA GLU A 3 13.38 47.90 50.58
C GLU A 3 13.15 46.74 49.59
N LYS A 4 13.68 45.51 49.74
CA LYS A 4 13.37 44.37 50.66
C LYS A 4 12.05 43.62 50.38
N GLY A 5 12.20 42.31 50.09
CA GLY A 5 11.34 41.23 50.60
C GLY A 5 11.12 40.07 49.61
N ILE A 6 11.09 38.78 49.95
CA ILE A 6 11.32 37.98 51.17
C ILE A 6 11.66 36.54 50.68
N MET A 7 12.56 35.85 51.39
CA MET A 7 12.91 34.43 51.26
C MET A 7 11.79 33.47 51.70
N GLY A 8 11.79 32.25 51.18
CA GLY A 8 11.14 31.10 51.81
C GLY A 8 11.79 29.77 51.36
N SER A 9 12.61 29.20 52.23
CA SER A 9 13.25 27.88 52.13
C SER A 9 12.62 26.87 53.09
N LEU A 10 12.81 25.57 52.81
CA LEU A 10 12.81 24.34 53.65
C LEU A 10 11.82 23.30 53.11
N SER A 11 11.99 21.97 53.23
CA SER A 11 13.08 21.01 53.43
C SER A 11 12.36 19.68 53.77
N MET A 12 12.87 18.57 53.24
CA MET A 12 12.81 17.15 53.69
C MET A 12 11.67 16.66 54.62
N PHE A 13 11.11 15.49 54.34
CA PHE A 13 11.36 14.27 55.14
C PHE A 13 10.84 12.98 54.49
N LEU A 14 11.70 11.95 54.56
CA LEU A 14 11.54 10.53 54.27
C LEU A 14 10.66 9.85 55.32
N THR A 15 9.85 8.84 54.99
CA THR A 15 9.64 7.64 55.85
C THR A 15 9.12 6.45 55.04
N LEU A 16 9.91 5.38 55.14
CA LEU A 16 9.70 3.98 54.75
C LEU A 16 8.79 3.28 55.78
N MET A 17 7.81 2.48 55.37
CA MET A 17 7.37 1.34 56.18
C MET A 17 6.96 0.14 55.32
N LEU A 18 7.53 -0.98 55.73
CA LEU A 18 7.51 -2.33 55.18
C LEU A 18 6.82 -3.18 56.24
N VAL A 19 5.76 -3.93 55.91
CA VAL A 19 5.31 -5.07 56.73
C VAL A 19 4.78 -6.21 55.86
N CYS A 20 5.53 -7.32 55.95
CA CYS A 20 5.24 -8.76 55.82
C CYS A 20 3.79 -9.21 55.54
N SER A 21 3.55 -10.04 54.52
CA SER A 21 3.71 -11.53 54.47
C SER A 21 2.70 -12.31 55.33
N VAL A 22 1.77 -13.03 54.68
CA VAL A 22 1.28 -14.34 55.15
C VAL A 22 1.12 -15.25 53.92
N ILE A 23 1.76 -16.42 54.00
CA ILE A 23 1.68 -17.56 53.09
C ILE A 23 0.84 -18.63 53.80
N LEU A 24 -0.08 -19.32 53.09
CA LEU A 24 -0.14 -20.80 52.93
C LEU A 24 -1.53 -21.29 52.44
N PRO A 25 -1.59 -22.51 51.84
CA PRO A 25 -2.56 -22.89 50.81
C PRO A 25 -3.63 -23.86 51.32
N SER A 26 -4.68 -24.07 50.53
CA SER A 26 -5.51 -25.29 50.64
C SER A 26 -6.07 -25.70 49.29
N VAL A 27 -5.61 -26.87 48.85
CA VAL A 27 -6.23 -27.71 47.83
C VAL A 27 -7.43 -28.42 48.46
N THR A 28 -8.61 -28.34 47.86
CA THR A 28 -9.63 -29.39 47.95
C THR A 28 -10.40 -29.47 46.63
N ALA A 29 -10.66 -30.71 46.23
CA ALA A 29 -11.19 -31.14 44.95
C ALA A 29 -12.69 -30.87 44.75
N GLU A 30 -13.07 -30.97 43.46
CA GLU A 30 -14.34 -31.42 42.87
C GLU A 30 -15.63 -31.30 43.68
N GLU A 31 -16.60 -30.57 43.12
CA GLU A 31 -17.90 -31.19 42.84
C GLU A 31 -18.61 -30.50 41.66
N THR A 32 -19.03 -31.35 40.74
CA THR A 32 -19.78 -31.13 39.52
C THR A 32 -21.07 -30.34 39.71
N ASN A 33 -21.31 -29.35 38.84
CA ASN A 33 -22.66 -28.91 38.50
C ASN A 33 -22.79 -28.77 36.97
N LEU A 34 -23.07 -29.91 36.33
CA LEU A 34 -23.72 -29.96 35.03
C LEU A 34 -25.19 -29.57 35.22
N SER A 35 -25.61 -28.42 34.70
CA SER A 35 -26.90 -28.29 34.01
C SER A 35 -27.03 -26.90 33.39
N ASN A 36 -27.58 -26.89 32.17
CA ASN A 36 -27.95 -25.73 31.36
C ASN A 36 -26.83 -25.03 30.56
N ARG A 37 -26.20 -25.80 29.66
CA ARG A 37 -25.96 -25.30 28.31
C ARG A 37 -26.78 -26.14 27.34
N THR A 38 -27.89 -25.61 26.89
CA THR A 38 -28.47 -26.00 25.61
C THR A 38 -27.48 -25.53 24.54
N ILE A 39 -26.49 -26.37 24.28
CA ILE A 39 -25.61 -26.23 23.12
C ILE A 39 -26.52 -26.48 21.92
N SER A 40 -26.81 -25.43 21.16
CA SER A 40 -27.37 -25.61 19.83
C SER A 40 -26.39 -26.45 19.02
N ASP A 41 -26.90 -27.39 18.25
CA ASP A 41 -26.15 -28.33 17.41
C ASP A 41 -25.22 -27.68 16.34
N ALA A 42 -25.05 -26.34 16.37
CA ALA A 42 -24.12 -25.57 15.56
C ALA A 42 -22.70 -25.45 16.15
N SER A 43 -22.48 -25.78 17.43
CA SER A 43 -21.19 -25.52 18.09
C SER A 43 -20.21 -26.70 18.16
N LEU A 44 -20.50 -27.83 17.51
CA LEU A 44 -19.64 -29.03 17.52
C LEU A 44 -19.15 -29.46 16.13
N ALA A 45 -19.46 -28.71 15.07
CA ALA A 45 -18.68 -28.72 13.82
C ALA A 45 -17.43 -27.81 13.91
N ALA A 46 -17.27 -27.07 15.01
CA ALA A 46 -16.29 -26.00 15.19
C ALA A 46 -14.95 -26.42 15.86
N ALA A 47 -14.70 -27.71 16.08
CA ALA A 47 -13.43 -28.21 16.63
C ALA A 47 -12.43 -28.67 15.55
N GLY A 48 -12.89 -28.77 14.30
CA GLY A 48 -12.04 -28.80 13.11
C GLY A 48 -11.90 -27.39 12.56
N TYR A 49 -11.25 -26.49 13.31
CA TYR A 49 -10.64 -25.31 12.69
C TYR A 49 -9.81 -25.87 11.54
N ASP A 50 -10.28 -25.63 10.31
CA ASP A 50 -9.96 -26.43 9.14
C ASP A 50 -8.46 -26.35 8.88
N LEU A 51 -7.74 -27.40 9.30
CA LEU A 51 -6.28 -27.43 9.31
C LEU A 51 -5.71 -27.08 7.92
N GLU A 52 -6.47 -27.35 6.86
CA GLU A 52 -6.16 -26.92 5.50
C GLU A 52 -6.19 -25.39 5.35
N ILE A 53 -7.27 -24.70 5.75
CA ILE A 53 -7.38 -23.23 5.70
C ILE A 53 -6.28 -22.59 6.56
N GLN A 54 -6.09 -23.09 7.78
CA GLN A 54 -5.02 -22.59 8.65
C GLN A 54 -3.64 -22.81 8.02
N SER A 55 -3.39 -23.98 7.41
CA SER A 55 -2.13 -24.27 6.73
C SER A 55 -1.88 -23.37 5.52
N ILE A 56 -2.92 -22.89 4.82
CA ILE A 56 -2.78 -21.92 3.73
C ILE A 56 -2.22 -20.60 4.28
N PHE A 57 -2.71 -20.13 5.43
CA PHE A 57 -2.22 -18.90 6.05
C PHE A 57 -0.86 -19.07 6.72
N ASP A 58 -0.61 -20.20 7.37
CA ASP A 58 0.67 -20.50 8.02
C ASP A 58 1.79 -20.64 6.99
N SER A 59 1.51 -21.29 5.85
CA SER A 59 2.47 -21.42 4.74
C SER A 59 2.56 -20.16 3.87
N ALA A 60 1.66 -19.19 4.03
CA ALA A 60 1.72 -17.94 3.29
C ALA A 60 3.05 -17.20 3.55
N ALA A 61 3.64 -17.32 4.74
CA ALA A 61 4.96 -16.75 5.02
C ALA A 61 6.09 -17.34 4.14
N ASP A 62 5.94 -18.59 3.68
CA ASP A 62 6.90 -19.30 2.82
C ASP A 62 6.59 -19.10 1.32
N TYR A 63 5.31 -18.94 0.95
CA TYR A 63 4.84 -18.66 -0.42
C TYR A 63 4.79 -17.15 -0.78
N GLU A 64 4.89 -16.27 0.21
CA GLU A 64 5.01 -14.81 0.05
C GLU A 64 6.46 -14.37 -0.19
N LYS A 65 7.36 -15.27 -0.55
CA LYS A 65 8.62 -14.88 -1.17
C LYS A 65 8.58 -15.36 -2.60
N ASP A 66 8.30 -14.42 -3.50
CA ASP A 66 8.65 -14.55 -4.91
C ASP A 66 10.07 -15.17 -5.00
N PRO A 67 10.19 -16.40 -5.54
CA PRO A 67 11.51 -16.96 -5.76
C PRO A 67 12.22 -16.03 -6.74
N GLN A 68 13.42 -15.56 -6.39
CA GLN A 68 14.26 -14.86 -7.36
C GLN A 68 14.62 -15.87 -8.45
N MET A 69 13.85 -15.87 -9.53
CA MET A 69 14.06 -16.78 -10.65
C MET A 69 15.15 -16.19 -11.55
N GLU A 70 16.18 -16.99 -11.84
CA GLU A 70 17.26 -16.57 -12.75
C GLU A 70 16.81 -16.58 -14.21
N ASP A 71 15.84 -17.44 -14.56
CA ASP A 71 15.26 -17.51 -15.91
C ASP A 71 14.00 -16.61 -16.03
N PRO A 72 14.01 -15.60 -16.92
CA PRO A 72 12.85 -14.76 -17.19
C PRO A 72 11.60 -15.54 -17.64
N GLN A 73 11.76 -16.70 -18.30
CA GLN A 73 10.63 -17.51 -18.73
C GLN A 73 9.97 -18.23 -17.57
N GLU A 74 10.76 -18.75 -16.62
CA GLU A 74 10.24 -19.35 -15.39
C GLU A 74 9.49 -18.30 -14.57
N GLU A 75 10.05 -17.09 -14.45
CA GLU A 75 9.40 -15.97 -13.74
C GLU A 75 8.02 -15.66 -14.35
N VAL A 76 7.95 -15.50 -15.67
CA VAL A 76 6.68 -15.25 -16.36
C VAL A 76 5.69 -16.40 -16.16
N GLN A 77 6.13 -17.66 -16.24
CA GLN A 77 5.25 -18.82 -16.03
C GLN A 77 4.70 -18.87 -14.60
N PHE A 78 5.53 -18.56 -13.61
CA PHE A 78 5.08 -18.45 -12.23
C PHE A 78 4.04 -17.35 -12.05
N LEU A 79 4.31 -16.15 -12.59
CA LEU A 79 3.40 -15.01 -12.48
C LEU A 79 2.05 -15.27 -13.18
N GLU A 80 2.06 -15.94 -14.34
CA GLU A 80 0.84 -16.33 -15.08
C GLU A 80 0.00 -17.37 -14.35
N SER A 81 0.63 -18.26 -13.58
CA SER A 81 -0.05 -19.36 -12.87
C SER A 81 -0.26 -19.08 -11.37
N TYR A 82 0.12 -17.89 -10.91
CA TYR A 82 0.07 -17.54 -9.50
C TYR A 82 -1.38 -17.53 -8.97
N VAL A 83 -1.57 -18.08 -7.78
CA VAL A 83 -2.82 -18.00 -7.03
C VAL A 83 -2.50 -17.52 -5.63
N SER A 84 -3.10 -16.40 -5.23
CA SER A 84 -2.82 -15.79 -3.92
C SER A 84 -3.27 -16.67 -2.76
N PRO A 85 -2.63 -16.56 -1.57
CA PRO A 85 -3.09 -17.25 -0.37
C PRO A 85 -4.57 -16.96 -0.05
N ALA A 86 -5.00 -15.71 -0.21
CA ALA A 86 -6.39 -15.31 -0.02
C ALA A 86 -7.34 -16.07 -0.98
N GLN A 87 -7.01 -16.14 -2.27
CA GLN A 87 -7.83 -16.86 -3.25
C GLN A 87 -7.88 -18.36 -2.97
N LYS A 88 -6.76 -18.97 -2.57
CA LYS A 88 -6.74 -20.38 -2.15
C LYS A 88 -7.67 -20.63 -0.96
N ALA A 89 -7.62 -19.76 0.06
CA ALA A 89 -8.49 -19.85 1.23
C ALA A 89 -9.97 -19.65 0.87
N ILE A 90 -10.30 -18.66 0.02
CA ILE A 90 -11.66 -18.42 -0.48
C ILE A 90 -12.19 -19.68 -1.19
N ASN A 91 -11.41 -20.26 -2.09
CA ASN A 91 -11.81 -21.46 -2.83
C ASN A 91 -12.04 -22.66 -1.88
N ALA A 92 -11.16 -22.87 -0.90
CA ALA A 92 -11.29 -23.93 0.10
C ALA A 92 -12.54 -23.75 0.98
N MET A 93 -12.86 -22.52 1.37
CA MET A 93 -14.07 -22.17 2.13
C MET A 93 -15.35 -22.31 1.29
N LYS A 94 -15.35 -21.87 0.02
CA LYS A 94 -16.51 -22.05 -0.88
C LYS A 94 -16.79 -23.53 -1.18
N ALA A 95 -15.76 -24.36 -1.33
CA ALA A 95 -15.91 -25.81 -1.46
C ALA A 95 -16.61 -26.46 -0.25
N ARG A 96 -16.50 -25.82 0.93
CA ARG A 96 -17.15 -26.21 2.18
C ARG A 96 -18.44 -25.44 2.47
N GLN A 97 -18.95 -24.73 1.47
CA GLN A 97 -20.22 -24.00 1.53
C GLN A 97 -20.27 -22.88 2.58
N TYR A 98 -19.12 -22.28 2.90
CA TYR A 98 -19.09 -21.07 3.72
C TYR A 98 -19.83 -19.93 3.00
N SER A 99 -20.61 -19.14 3.75
CA SER A 99 -21.20 -17.90 3.23
C SER A 99 -20.13 -16.83 3.01
N ASP A 100 -20.46 -15.82 2.20
CA ASP A 100 -19.52 -14.72 1.94
C ASP A 100 -19.19 -13.94 3.24
N GLU A 101 -20.12 -13.84 4.19
CA GLU A 101 -19.88 -13.25 5.51
C GLU A 101 -18.90 -14.08 6.35
N GLN A 102 -19.04 -15.40 6.32
CA GLN A 102 -18.13 -16.32 7.03
C GLN A 102 -16.72 -16.23 6.43
N ILE A 103 -16.60 -16.22 5.11
CA ILE A 103 -15.32 -16.04 4.39
C ILE A 103 -14.68 -14.71 4.78
N THR A 104 -15.47 -13.63 4.78
CA THR A 104 -15.00 -12.29 5.16
C THR A 104 -14.49 -12.26 6.59
N SER A 105 -15.20 -12.90 7.54
CA SER A 105 -14.76 -12.99 8.94
C SER A 105 -13.41 -13.68 9.05
N VAL A 106 -13.25 -14.85 8.42
CA VAL A 106 -12.00 -15.63 8.47
C VAL A 106 -10.86 -14.84 7.84
N LEU A 107 -11.05 -14.26 6.64
CA LEU A 107 -10.00 -13.47 5.99
C LEU A 107 -9.54 -12.29 6.85
N ASN A 108 -10.49 -11.57 7.47
CA ASN A 108 -10.18 -10.44 8.34
C ASN A 108 -9.36 -10.85 9.56
N GLU A 109 -9.64 -12.02 10.17
CA GLU A 109 -8.86 -12.56 11.30
C GLU A 109 -7.39 -12.79 10.92
N HIS A 110 -7.10 -13.06 9.65
CA HIS A 110 -5.75 -13.25 9.13
C HIS A 110 -5.16 -12.02 8.43
N GLY A 111 -5.83 -10.85 8.50
CA GLY A 111 -5.33 -9.60 7.93
C GLY A 111 -5.49 -9.50 6.40
N TYR A 112 -6.42 -10.26 5.84
CA TYR A 112 -6.81 -10.22 4.43
C TYR A 112 -8.20 -9.60 4.28
N GLY A 113 -8.50 -9.11 3.08
CA GLY A 113 -9.86 -8.77 2.67
C GLY A 113 -10.12 -9.15 1.23
N TRP A 114 -11.39 -9.07 0.83
CA TRP A 114 -11.83 -9.43 -0.52
C TRP A 114 -13.14 -8.72 -0.90
N ASP A 115 -13.42 -8.67 -2.20
CA ASP A 115 -14.72 -8.29 -2.75
C ASP A 115 -15.47 -9.56 -3.21
N PRO A 116 -16.59 -9.95 -2.58
CA PRO A 116 -17.36 -11.13 -2.96
C PRO A 116 -17.93 -11.09 -4.39
N LYS A 117 -18.13 -9.89 -4.95
CA LYS A 117 -18.72 -9.72 -6.29
C LYS A 117 -17.71 -9.99 -7.38
N THR A 118 -16.46 -9.57 -7.18
CA THR A 118 -15.44 -9.63 -8.22
C THR A 118 -14.35 -10.65 -7.94
N GLY A 119 -14.17 -11.06 -6.68
CA GLY A 119 -13.08 -11.95 -6.27
C GLY A 119 -11.76 -11.23 -5.98
N ALA A 120 -11.70 -9.91 -6.14
CA ALA A 120 -10.53 -9.12 -5.78
C ALA A 120 -10.15 -9.37 -4.32
N CYS A 121 -8.85 -9.46 -4.03
CA CYS A 121 -8.36 -9.76 -2.68
C CYS A 121 -7.08 -8.99 -2.36
N TRP A 122 -6.87 -8.73 -1.07
CA TRP A 122 -5.73 -7.94 -0.61
C TRP A 122 -5.31 -8.36 0.79
N LYS A 123 -4.07 -7.99 1.15
CA LYS A 123 -3.52 -8.05 2.50
C LYS A 123 -3.40 -6.62 3.06
N GLY A 124 -3.41 -6.48 4.38
CA GLY A 124 -3.14 -5.19 5.03
C GLY A 124 -4.39 -4.42 5.44
N ARG A 125 -4.18 -3.25 6.04
CA ARG A 125 -5.27 -2.46 6.65
C ARG A 125 -5.84 -1.44 5.67
N ALA A 126 -7.14 -1.18 5.76
CA ALA A 126 -7.73 0.01 5.16
C ALA A 126 -7.23 1.28 5.89
N PRO A 127 -7.26 2.45 5.22
CA PRO A 127 -7.06 3.72 5.90
C PRO A 127 -8.08 3.93 7.04
N THR A 128 -7.67 4.66 8.07
CA THR A 128 -8.62 5.25 9.03
C THR A 128 -9.48 6.31 8.34
N PRO A 129 -10.63 6.70 8.91
CA PRO A 129 -11.43 7.80 8.35
C PRO A 129 -10.64 9.11 8.17
N GLU A 130 -9.72 9.41 9.10
CA GLU A 130 -8.87 10.60 9.04
C GLU A 130 -7.82 10.50 7.92
N GLU A 131 -7.18 9.34 7.76
CA GLU A 131 -6.26 9.08 6.65
C GLU A 131 -6.97 9.15 5.30
N GLN A 132 -8.16 8.56 5.20
CA GLN A 132 -8.96 8.58 3.98
C GLN A 132 -9.34 10.00 3.59
N LYS A 133 -9.65 10.87 4.57
CA LYS A 133 -9.96 12.28 4.31
C LYS A 133 -8.78 13.04 3.67
N ASP A 134 -7.56 12.78 4.12
CA ASP A 134 -6.36 13.40 3.54
C ASP A 134 -6.08 12.87 2.13
N ILE A 135 -6.26 11.56 1.94
CA ILE A 135 -6.16 10.92 0.63
C ILE A 135 -7.18 11.51 -0.32
N ASP A 136 -8.47 11.56 0.05
CA ASP A 136 -9.55 12.03 -0.82
C ASP A 136 -9.45 13.52 -1.14
N TYR A 137 -8.83 14.31 -0.26
CA TYR A 137 -8.60 15.73 -0.50
C TYR A 137 -7.75 15.96 -1.76
N ILE A 138 -6.73 15.13 -1.97
CA ILE A 138 -5.79 15.25 -3.10
C ILE A 138 -6.10 14.25 -4.22
N ARG A 139 -6.33 12.98 -3.87
CA ARG A 139 -6.50 11.82 -4.74
C ARG A 139 -7.95 11.32 -4.74
N GLY A 140 -8.91 12.25 -4.67
CA GLY A 140 -10.33 11.94 -4.67
C GLY A 140 -10.81 11.25 -5.95
N PRO A 141 -12.13 11.05 -6.13
CA PRO A 141 -12.71 10.18 -7.17
C PRO A 141 -12.42 10.62 -8.63
N ASN A 142 -11.91 11.84 -8.83
CA ASN A 142 -11.55 12.36 -10.15
C ASN A 142 -10.03 12.31 -10.43
N TYR A 143 -9.23 11.77 -9.51
CA TYR A 143 -7.79 11.64 -9.70
C TYR A 143 -7.49 10.61 -10.80
N SER A 144 -6.51 10.94 -11.64
CA SER A 144 -6.05 10.07 -12.72
C SER A 144 -4.53 10.16 -12.86
N PRO A 145 -3.80 9.04 -12.78
CA PRO A 145 -2.35 9.03 -12.94
C PRO A 145 -1.91 9.16 -14.41
N PHE A 146 -2.86 9.14 -15.36
CA PHE A 146 -2.58 9.26 -16.80
C PHE A 146 -2.98 10.61 -17.39
N THR A 147 -3.61 11.47 -16.60
CA THR A 147 -3.73 12.90 -16.93
C THR A 147 -2.48 13.63 -16.47
N ARG A 148 -2.18 14.79 -17.09
CA ARG A 148 -1.12 15.65 -16.55
C ARG A 148 -1.45 16.00 -15.11
N ILE A 149 -0.46 16.06 -14.21
CA ILE A 149 -0.64 16.34 -12.76
C ILE A 149 -1.50 17.61 -12.51
N ASN A 150 -1.57 18.51 -13.50
CA ASN A 150 -2.34 19.76 -13.42
C ASN A 150 -3.75 19.70 -14.03
N GLU A 151 -4.07 18.70 -14.85
CA GLU A 151 -5.38 18.61 -15.52
C GLU A 151 -6.47 18.07 -14.59
N SER A 152 -6.10 17.51 -13.43
CA SER A 152 -7.03 17.01 -12.41
C SER A 152 -7.60 18.13 -11.50
N PHE A 153 -7.08 19.36 -11.59
CA PHE A 153 -7.54 20.50 -10.79
C PHE A 153 -8.30 21.49 -11.68
N SER A 154 -9.62 21.27 -11.83
CA SER A 154 -10.51 22.36 -12.24
C SER A 154 -10.47 23.44 -11.17
N GLU A 155 -10.20 24.69 -11.57
CA GLU A 155 -10.39 25.89 -10.76
C GLU A 155 -11.84 26.00 -10.25
N THR A 156 -12.21 25.33 -9.16
CA THR A 156 -13.50 25.60 -8.51
C THR A 156 -13.53 25.16 -7.05
N GLY A 157 -13.35 26.14 -6.16
CA GLY A 157 -14.18 26.23 -4.97
C GLY A 157 -13.53 25.94 -3.61
N LYS A 158 -12.66 26.85 -3.16
CA LYS A 158 -12.66 27.45 -1.79
C LYS A 158 -11.64 28.60 -1.78
N ASP A 159 -12.12 29.83 -1.64
CA ASP A 159 -11.33 31.05 -1.41
C ASP A 159 -10.31 31.53 -2.46
N GLY A 160 -10.31 31.00 -3.69
CA GLY A 160 -9.41 31.51 -4.75
C GLY A 160 -7.93 31.20 -4.52
N THR A 161 -7.62 30.26 -3.62
CA THR A 161 -6.28 29.70 -3.45
C THR A 161 -6.20 28.36 -4.18
N ARG A 162 -5.24 28.24 -5.10
CA ARG A 162 -4.94 27.00 -5.81
C ARG A 162 -3.99 26.18 -4.93
N ASP A 163 -4.37 24.95 -4.59
CA ASP A 163 -3.42 24.00 -4.02
C ASP A 163 -2.28 23.76 -5.02
N SER A 164 -1.06 23.72 -4.53
CA SER A 164 0.13 23.59 -5.37
C SER A 164 0.49 22.13 -5.50
N ALA A 165 0.68 21.64 -6.73
CA ALA A 165 1.11 20.28 -7.02
C ALA A 165 2.49 20.32 -7.66
N ALA A 166 3.43 19.54 -7.18
CA ALA A 166 4.78 19.43 -7.72
C ALA A 166 5.19 17.97 -7.91
N GLY A 167 6.35 17.80 -8.51
CA GLY A 167 6.92 16.51 -8.85
C GLY A 167 6.74 16.20 -10.33
N ALA A 168 6.98 14.94 -10.66
CA ALA A 168 7.18 14.55 -12.02
C ALA A 168 7.01 13.04 -12.24
N THR A 169 6.83 12.67 -13.50
CA THR A 169 6.39 11.34 -13.89
C THR A 169 7.14 10.87 -15.12
N MET A 170 7.65 9.64 -15.09
CA MET A 170 8.07 8.90 -16.29
C MET A 170 6.92 8.03 -16.75
N ASN A 171 6.44 8.26 -17.96
CA ASN A 171 5.37 7.51 -18.58
C ASN A 171 5.90 6.69 -19.74
N LEU A 172 5.44 5.46 -19.84
CA LEU A 172 5.63 4.64 -21.02
C LEU A 172 4.74 5.16 -22.14
N VAL A 173 5.30 5.38 -23.33
CA VAL A 173 4.53 5.83 -24.49
C VAL A 173 3.71 4.68 -25.11
N ASP A 174 4.25 3.46 -25.07
CA ASP A 174 3.62 2.27 -25.63
C ASP A 174 2.70 1.56 -24.63
N GLU A 175 1.39 1.68 -24.83
CA GLU A 175 0.36 1.09 -23.98
C GLU A 175 -0.13 -0.30 -24.43
N ASN A 176 0.48 -0.89 -25.46
CA ASN A 176 -0.05 -2.08 -26.15
C ASN A 176 0.92 -3.27 -26.18
N THR A 177 2.13 -3.12 -25.65
CA THR A 177 3.14 -4.19 -25.68
C THR A 177 3.33 -4.90 -24.34
N TYR A 178 3.24 -4.16 -23.23
CA TYR A 178 3.68 -4.62 -21.92
C TYR A 178 2.50 -4.94 -21.01
N PHE A 179 2.67 -5.94 -20.15
CA PHE A 179 1.64 -6.42 -19.22
C PHE A 179 2.18 -6.61 -17.78
N GLY A 180 3.32 -6.02 -17.46
CA GLY A 180 3.73 -5.83 -16.08
C GLY A 180 4.96 -4.95 -15.95
N ILE A 181 5.26 -4.58 -14.72
CA ILE A 181 6.46 -3.83 -14.32
C ILE A 181 7.11 -4.46 -13.09
N ASN A 182 8.43 -4.43 -13.07
CA ASN A 182 9.25 -4.73 -11.91
C ASN A 182 10.26 -3.60 -11.73
N LEU A 183 10.40 -3.10 -10.50
CA LEU A 183 11.38 -2.09 -10.15
C LEU A 183 11.77 -2.17 -8.68
N TYR A 184 12.89 -1.54 -8.34
CA TYR A 184 13.24 -1.22 -6.96
C TYR A 184 12.95 0.26 -6.71
N MET A 185 12.25 0.57 -5.63
CA MET A 185 11.93 1.96 -5.27
C MET A 185 12.46 2.29 -3.88
N CYS A 186 13.19 3.39 -3.80
CA CYS A 186 13.58 4.05 -2.55
C CYS A 186 12.74 5.33 -2.43
N PRO A 187 11.96 5.51 -1.35
CA PRO A 187 11.05 6.65 -1.24
C PRO A 187 11.73 7.98 -0.88
N GLY A 188 12.93 7.96 -0.30
CA GLY A 188 13.56 9.16 0.27
C GLY A 188 12.86 9.66 1.54
N ASP A 189 13.10 10.91 1.90
CA ASP A 189 12.59 11.45 3.17
C ASP A 189 11.09 11.68 3.20
N MET A 190 10.51 12.01 2.04
CA MET A 190 9.11 12.36 1.89
C MET A 190 8.65 13.38 2.94
N ALA A 191 9.27 14.55 2.98
CA ALA A 191 9.06 15.57 3.99
C ALA A 191 7.64 16.14 3.90
N ILE A 192 6.97 16.23 5.04
CA ILE A 192 5.63 16.81 5.19
C ILE A 192 5.65 17.87 6.30
N SER A 193 4.85 18.92 6.16
CA SER A 193 4.65 19.92 7.20
C SER A 193 3.33 20.67 7.01
N SER A 194 2.74 21.15 8.09
CA SER A 194 1.45 21.89 8.05
C SER A 194 1.55 23.22 7.32
N THR A 195 2.77 23.74 7.15
CA THR A 195 3.08 24.98 6.43
C THR A 195 3.79 24.71 5.10
N GLY A 196 3.82 23.45 4.65
CA GLY A 196 4.46 23.07 3.40
C GLY A 196 3.81 21.88 2.72
N THR A 197 4.60 20.85 2.40
CA THR A 197 4.08 19.63 1.77
C THR A 197 3.03 18.96 2.67
N PHE A 198 1.81 18.86 2.15
CA PHE A 198 0.68 18.21 2.79
C PHE A 198 0.66 16.70 2.56
N GLN A 199 0.93 16.28 1.33
CA GLN A 199 0.99 14.88 0.94
C GLN A 199 2.16 14.67 -0.02
N HIS A 200 2.81 13.52 0.14
CA HIS A 200 3.88 13.06 -0.73
C HIS A 200 3.63 11.58 -1.05
N VAL A 201 3.64 11.25 -2.34
CA VAL A 201 3.47 9.88 -2.84
C VAL A 201 4.60 9.58 -3.82
N VAL A 202 5.31 8.48 -3.61
CA VAL A 202 6.27 7.91 -4.56
C VAL A 202 5.74 6.55 -4.97
N THR A 203 5.41 6.37 -6.24
CA THR A 203 4.54 5.27 -6.67
C THR A 203 4.81 4.83 -8.11
N THR A 204 4.32 3.64 -8.44
CA THR A 204 4.21 3.15 -9.82
C THR A 204 2.78 2.76 -10.14
N HIS A 205 2.30 3.21 -11.29
CA HIS A 205 0.92 2.98 -11.73
C HIS A 205 0.88 2.01 -12.92
N VAL A 206 -0.18 1.19 -12.97
CA VAL A 206 -0.50 0.25 -14.07
C VAL A 206 -1.97 0.40 -14.42
N GLY A 207 -2.28 0.64 -15.68
CA GLY A 207 -3.68 0.75 -16.14
C GLY A 207 -3.83 1.57 -17.42
N LYS A 208 -5.07 1.72 -17.90
CA LYS A 208 -5.45 2.69 -18.95
C LYS A 208 -6.96 2.85 -19.00
N ARG A 209 -7.44 3.85 -19.74
CA ARG A 209 -8.88 4.13 -19.89
C ARG A 209 -9.63 2.98 -20.54
N LYS A 210 -10.76 2.61 -19.95
CA LYS A 210 -11.77 1.71 -20.52
C LYS A 210 -12.41 2.33 -21.78
N PRO A 211 -13.06 1.53 -22.66
CA PRO A 211 -13.84 2.07 -23.78
C PRO A 211 -14.93 3.05 -23.35
N SER A 212 -15.44 2.94 -22.12
CA SER A 212 -16.39 3.88 -21.52
C SER A 212 -15.80 5.27 -21.24
N GLY A 213 -14.49 5.43 -21.31
CA GLY A 213 -13.76 6.66 -20.98
C GLY A 213 -13.32 6.75 -19.51
N ALA A 214 -13.78 5.86 -18.64
CA ALA A 214 -13.35 5.80 -17.24
C ALA A 214 -11.91 5.27 -17.13
N ASP A 215 -11.12 5.82 -16.21
CA ASP A 215 -9.81 5.27 -15.87
C ASP A 215 -9.97 3.93 -15.13
N ASP A 216 -9.01 3.04 -15.33
CA ASP A 216 -8.98 1.69 -14.77
C ASP A 216 -7.53 1.30 -14.53
N TRP A 217 -7.15 1.28 -13.25
CA TRP A 217 -5.76 1.27 -12.83
C TRP A 217 -5.56 0.89 -11.36
N THR A 218 -4.36 0.40 -11.11
CA THR A 218 -3.85 0.07 -9.79
C THR A 218 -2.45 0.64 -9.60
N GLU A 219 -2.01 0.74 -8.35
CA GLU A 219 -0.68 1.22 -8.01
C GLU A 219 -0.12 0.58 -6.76
N ALA A 220 1.19 0.71 -6.62
CA ALA A 220 1.92 0.37 -5.42
C ALA A 220 3.03 1.39 -5.17
N GLY A 221 3.21 1.76 -3.91
CA GLY A 221 4.17 2.80 -3.59
C GLY A 221 4.41 3.00 -2.11
N VAL A 222 4.87 4.21 -1.79
CA VAL A 222 4.95 4.76 -0.44
C VAL A 222 4.19 6.08 -0.42
N ALA A 223 3.34 6.25 0.58
CA ALA A 223 2.60 7.48 0.83
C ALA A 223 2.94 8.04 2.21
N ARG A 224 2.88 9.36 2.34
CA ARG A 224 2.98 10.07 3.60
C ARG A 224 2.09 11.32 3.54
N SER A 225 1.25 11.50 4.55
CA SER A 225 0.26 12.59 4.59
C SER A 225 0.32 13.32 5.92
N MET A 226 -0.22 14.53 6.01
CA MET A 226 -0.15 15.34 7.22
C MET A 226 -0.80 14.70 8.46
N ASN A 227 -1.96 14.06 8.32
CA ASN A 227 -2.62 13.39 9.44
C ASN A 227 -2.22 11.92 9.61
N ASP A 228 -1.34 11.40 8.74
CA ASP A 228 -0.56 10.17 8.96
C ASP A 228 0.90 10.41 8.58
N PRO A 229 1.69 10.97 9.51
CA PRO A 229 3.06 11.33 9.23
C PRO A 229 4.00 10.13 9.14
N THR A 230 3.46 8.92 9.24
CA THR A 230 4.19 7.68 8.99
C THR A 230 4.31 7.49 7.48
N ARG A 231 5.53 7.28 6.98
CA ARG A 231 5.70 6.78 5.61
C ARG A 231 5.20 5.34 5.56
N GLN A 232 4.24 5.03 4.71
CA GLN A 232 3.64 3.70 4.66
C GLN A 232 3.71 3.11 3.26
N TYR A 233 4.07 1.83 3.20
CA TYR A 233 3.88 1.04 1.99
C TYR A 233 2.39 0.92 1.72
N PHE A 234 1.98 1.11 0.47
CA PHE A 234 0.58 1.02 0.10
C PHE A 234 0.37 0.33 -1.25
N THR A 235 -0.86 -0.12 -1.44
CA THR A 235 -1.42 -0.45 -2.75
C THR A 235 -2.78 0.22 -2.88
N TYR A 236 -3.13 0.64 -4.08
CA TYR A 236 -4.44 1.20 -4.39
C TYR A 236 -4.97 0.63 -5.70
N ASP A 237 -6.29 0.61 -5.82
CA ASP A 237 -7.03 0.21 -7.01
C ASP A 237 -8.29 1.04 -7.03
N ASN A 238 -8.58 1.61 -8.21
CA ASN A 238 -9.60 2.63 -8.37
C ASN A 238 -11.01 2.07 -8.56
N ASP A 239 -11.17 0.77 -8.80
CA ASP A 239 -12.49 0.14 -8.92
C ASP A 239 -12.72 -1.06 -7.99
N GLU A 240 -11.67 -1.63 -7.38
CA GLU A 240 -11.77 -2.76 -6.46
C GLU A 240 -10.93 -2.60 -5.17
N GLY A 241 -11.59 -2.63 -4.01
CA GLY A 241 -10.92 -2.70 -2.70
C GLY A 241 -10.21 -1.42 -2.22
N GLY A 242 -9.90 -0.44 -3.09
CA GLY A 242 -9.36 0.87 -2.70
C GLY A 242 -7.99 0.85 -2.00
N TRP A 243 -7.73 1.79 -1.10
CA TRP A 243 -6.43 1.92 -0.43
C TRP A 243 -6.18 0.81 0.58
N LYS A 244 -4.95 0.27 0.61
CA LYS A 244 -4.46 -0.66 1.64
C LYS A 244 -3.03 -0.33 2.04
N PHE A 245 -2.77 -0.31 3.34
CA PHE A 245 -1.45 -0.05 3.92
C PHE A 245 -0.79 -1.32 4.45
N HIS A 246 0.53 -1.43 4.23
CA HIS A 246 1.34 -2.64 4.42
C HIS A 246 2.51 -2.44 5.40
N GLY A 247 2.40 -1.45 6.29
CA GLY A 247 3.40 -1.12 7.30
C GLY A 247 4.33 0.04 6.91
N THR A 248 5.27 0.35 7.81
CA THR A 248 6.13 1.54 7.71
C THR A 248 7.27 1.36 6.71
N ALA A 249 7.52 2.39 5.92
CA ALA A 249 8.63 2.48 4.98
C ALA A 249 9.84 3.21 5.56
N SER A 250 11.03 2.69 5.26
CA SER A 250 12.31 3.34 5.54
C SER A 250 12.65 4.35 4.44
N PRO A 251 13.24 5.52 4.76
CA PRO A 251 13.64 6.51 3.75
C PRO A 251 14.68 5.97 2.78
N SER A 252 15.58 5.12 3.27
CA SER A 252 16.81 4.73 2.59
C SER A 252 16.81 3.28 2.11
N ALA A 253 15.75 2.52 2.39
CA ALA A 253 15.66 1.13 1.95
C ALA A 253 14.92 1.05 0.62
N SER A 254 15.61 0.56 -0.41
CA SER A 254 14.95 0.15 -1.65
C SER A 254 14.15 -1.12 -1.41
N LYS A 255 12.89 -1.15 -1.85
CA LYS A 255 12.10 -2.38 -1.93
C LYS A 255 11.76 -2.71 -3.37
N ASN A 256 11.65 -4.01 -3.67
CA ASN A 256 11.14 -4.46 -4.95
C ASN A 256 9.62 -4.25 -5.02
N TYR A 257 9.12 -3.73 -6.15
CA TYR A 257 7.71 -3.60 -6.47
C TYR A 257 7.47 -4.29 -7.80
N LYS A 258 6.52 -5.21 -7.82
CA LYS A 258 6.13 -5.95 -9.01
C LYS A 258 4.62 -5.84 -9.18
N ILE A 259 4.18 -5.42 -10.37
CA ILE A 259 2.78 -5.45 -10.78
C ILE A 259 2.70 -6.22 -12.09
N TYR A 260 1.93 -7.31 -12.12
CA TYR A 260 1.83 -8.19 -13.28
C TYR A 260 0.37 -8.44 -13.63
N VAL A 261 0.02 -8.32 -14.91
CA VAL A 261 -1.31 -8.57 -15.46
C VAL A 261 -1.27 -9.86 -16.26
N THR A 262 -1.96 -10.86 -15.75
CA THR A 262 -1.97 -12.22 -16.31
C THR A 262 -2.77 -12.30 -17.60
N SER A 263 -2.67 -13.43 -18.28
CA SER A 263 -3.51 -13.82 -19.41
C SER A 263 -4.88 -14.35 -18.99
N THR A 264 -5.11 -14.57 -17.70
CA THR A 264 -6.39 -15.04 -17.15
C THR A 264 -7.41 -13.91 -17.20
N TYR A 265 -8.52 -14.16 -17.89
CA TYR A 265 -9.64 -13.23 -17.99
C TYR A 265 -10.87 -13.79 -17.26
N GLU A 266 -11.34 -13.05 -16.27
CA GLU A 266 -12.54 -13.35 -15.48
C GLU A 266 -13.67 -12.38 -15.83
N SER A 267 -14.83 -12.52 -15.18
CA SER A 267 -15.99 -11.65 -15.49
C SER A 267 -15.75 -10.16 -15.22
N ALA A 268 -14.81 -9.83 -14.32
CA ALA A 268 -14.44 -8.45 -13.98
C ALA A 268 -13.31 -7.89 -14.85
N GLY A 269 -12.48 -8.73 -15.47
CA GLY A 269 -11.38 -8.31 -16.34
C GLY A 269 -10.19 -9.28 -16.31
N TYR A 270 -9.03 -8.81 -16.76
CA TYR A 270 -7.76 -9.53 -16.62
C TYR A 270 -7.25 -9.46 -15.19
N VAL A 271 -6.88 -10.60 -14.63
CA VAL A 271 -6.37 -10.67 -13.26
C VAL A 271 -4.98 -10.04 -13.20
N TYR A 272 -4.77 -9.11 -12.27
CA TYR A 272 -3.46 -8.61 -11.91
C TYR A 272 -3.05 -9.04 -10.50
N HIS A 273 -1.75 -8.97 -10.23
CA HIS A 273 -1.16 -9.20 -8.93
C HIS A 273 -0.12 -8.14 -8.60
N ILE A 274 -0.01 -7.78 -7.32
CA ILE A 274 1.00 -6.86 -6.78
C ILE A 274 1.82 -7.56 -5.70
N TRP A 275 3.14 -7.45 -5.82
CA TRP A 275 4.09 -7.86 -4.79
C TRP A 275 4.95 -6.68 -4.35
N ILE A 276 5.24 -6.65 -3.05
CA ILE A 276 6.23 -5.75 -2.44
C ILE A 276 7.26 -6.62 -1.72
N ASP A 277 8.50 -6.55 -2.18
CA ASP A 277 9.65 -7.31 -1.67
C ASP A 277 9.39 -8.83 -1.69
N GLY A 278 8.86 -9.30 -2.82
CA GLY A 278 8.46 -10.68 -3.06
C GLY A 278 7.17 -11.12 -2.36
N SER A 279 6.62 -10.33 -1.43
CA SER A 279 5.39 -10.65 -0.72
C SER A 279 4.17 -10.11 -1.44
N TRP A 280 3.25 -11.01 -1.77
CA TRP A 280 1.98 -10.68 -2.39
C TRP A 280 1.17 -9.76 -1.48
N LYS A 281 0.59 -8.71 -2.08
CA LYS A 281 -0.23 -7.70 -1.38
C LYS A 281 -1.65 -7.61 -1.90
N ARG A 282 -1.86 -7.83 -3.20
CA ARG A 282 -3.14 -7.54 -3.83
C ARG A 282 -3.31 -8.32 -5.13
N SER A 283 -4.55 -8.71 -5.40
CA SER A 283 -5.04 -9.15 -6.70
C SER A 283 -6.36 -8.45 -6.99
N GLY A 284 -6.59 -8.10 -8.24
CA GLY A 284 -7.83 -7.53 -8.72
C GLY A 284 -7.89 -7.65 -10.24
N HIS A 285 -8.68 -6.80 -10.87
CA HIS A 285 -8.91 -6.85 -12.31
C HIS A 285 -8.54 -5.55 -13.01
N LEU A 286 -8.07 -5.65 -14.24
CA LEU A 286 -7.98 -4.54 -15.18
C LEU A 286 -8.69 -4.95 -16.48
N TYR A 287 -9.38 -4.01 -17.10
CA TYR A 287 -10.10 -4.26 -18.36
C TYR A 287 -9.16 -4.69 -19.49
N TYR A 288 -7.94 -4.17 -19.51
CA TYR A 288 -6.92 -4.52 -20.50
C TYR A 288 -5.73 -5.23 -19.87
N ARG A 289 -5.24 -6.27 -20.56
CA ARG A 289 -3.99 -6.93 -20.20
C ARG A 289 -2.78 -6.04 -20.45
N GLN A 290 -2.68 -5.45 -21.63
CA GLN A 290 -1.62 -4.49 -21.95
C GLN A 290 -2.04 -3.09 -21.53
N THR A 291 -1.22 -2.42 -20.74
CA THR A 291 -1.58 -1.17 -20.08
C THR A 291 -0.52 -0.09 -20.27
N LYS A 292 -0.80 1.12 -19.78
CA LYS A 292 0.25 2.11 -19.51
C LYS A 292 0.94 1.80 -18.19
N TYR A 293 2.17 2.26 -18.11
CA TYR A 293 3.02 2.19 -16.93
C TYR A 293 3.60 3.56 -16.66
N ASN A 294 3.70 3.93 -15.40
CA ASN A 294 4.48 5.09 -15.02
C ASN A 294 5.17 4.91 -13.66
N CYS A 295 6.19 5.73 -13.44
CA CYS A 295 6.82 5.94 -12.14
C CYS A 295 6.67 7.42 -11.79
N ALA A 296 6.07 7.70 -10.64
CA ALA A 296 5.68 9.06 -10.25
C ALA A 296 6.22 9.41 -8.87
N ASN A 297 6.70 10.64 -8.76
CA ASN A 297 6.94 11.33 -7.50
C ASN A 297 5.99 12.51 -7.46
N GLU A 298 5.01 12.47 -6.56
CA GLU A 298 3.88 13.39 -6.55
C GLU A 298 3.79 14.07 -5.19
N ILE A 299 3.73 15.40 -5.20
CA ILE A 299 3.84 16.24 -4.01
C ILE A 299 2.72 17.27 -4.06
N TRP A 300 2.02 17.47 -2.95
CA TRP A 300 0.96 18.46 -2.85
C TRP A 300 1.13 19.31 -1.61
N ALA A 301 0.89 20.61 -1.76
CA ALA A 301 0.85 21.59 -0.66
C ALA A 301 -0.51 22.29 -0.67
N LEU A 302 -1.04 22.58 0.52
CA LEU A 302 -2.30 23.32 0.65
C LEU A 302 -2.09 24.80 0.34
N GLY A 303 -2.95 25.36 -0.50
CA GLY A 303 -2.86 26.74 -0.99
C GLY A 303 -1.51 27.07 -1.64
N SER A 304 -1.01 28.27 -1.34
CA SER A 304 0.28 28.77 -1.85
C SER A 304 1.47 28.47 -0.93
N ASN A 305 1.38 27.43 -0.09
CA ASN A 305 2.47 27.07 0.81
C ASN A 305 3.69 26.56 0.03
N PRO A 306 4.93 26.91 0.45
CA PRO A 306 6.13 26.37 -0.16
C PRO A 306 6.27 24.88 0.16
N PHE A 307 6.80 24.08 -0.77
CA PHE A 307 7.06 22.66 -0.49
C PHE A 307 8.11 22.46 0.61
N SER A 308 7.92 21.41 1.41
CA SER A 308 8.88 20.99 2.45
C SER A 308 10.15 20.42 1.82
N HIS A 309 11.31 20.65 2.45
CA HIS A 309 12.61 20.18 1.97
C HIS A 309 12.89 18.71 2.35
N ASP A 310 13.27 17.87 1.38
CA ASP A 310 13.81 16.52 1.63
C ASP A 310 15.33 16.56 1.77
N ALA A 311 15.90 15.80 2.72
CA ALA A 311 17.35 15.64 2.79
C ALA A 311 17.86 14.47 1.91
N THR A 312 16.96 13.59 1.49
CA THR A 312 17.24 12.43 0.65
C THR A 312 16.16 12.25 -0.41
N SER A 313 16.61 11.99 -1.63
CA SER A 313 15.74 11.92 -2.80
C SER A 313 15.21 10.50 -3.05
N SER A 314 14.10 10.40 -3.80
CA SER A 314 13.54 9.12 -4.23
C SER A 314 14.29 8.55 -5.44
N ASP A 315 14.34 7.22 -5.56
CA ASP A 315 15.05 6.55 -6.65
C ASP A 315 14.24 5.35 -7.15
N PHE A 316 14.12 5.22 -8.47
CA PHE A 316 13.57 4.04 -9.12
C PHE A 316 14.72 3.32 -9.84
N GLN A 317 15.04 2.10 -9.43
CA GLN A 317 16.20 1.36 -9.89
C GLN A 317 15.76 0.07 -10.58
N ASN A 318 16.58 -0.40 -11.53
CA ASN A 318 16.41 -1.71 -12.17
C ASN A 318 14.99 -1.92 -12.70
N ILE A 319 14.48 -0.93 -13.42
CA ILE A 319 13.11 -0.97 -13.94
C ILE A 319 13.10 -1.86 -15.18
N TYR A 320 12.21 -2.85 -15.21
CA TYR A 320 11.93 -3.62 -16.40
C TYR A 320 10.43 -3.90 -16.56
N LEU A 321 10.01 -4.06 -17.81
CA LEU A 321 8.62 -4.30 -18.20
C LEU A 321 8.47 -5.70 -18.76
N TYR A 322 7.43 -6.42 -18.33
CA TYR A 322 7.12 -7.76 -18.85
C TYR A 322 6.43 -7.68 -20.21
N LYS A 323 6.82 -8.59 -21.11
CA LYS A 323 6.28 -8.75 -22.45
C LYS A 323 6.18 -10.24 -22.79
N THR A 324 5.53 -10.59 -23.89
CA THR A 324 5.23 -11.99 -24.24
C THR A 324 6.45 -12.91 -24.24
N THR A 325 7.64 -12.35 -24.55
CA THR A 325 8.91 -13.07 -24.59
C THR A 325 9.91 -12.51 -23.57
N GLY A 326 9.58 -12.65 -22.28
CA GLY A 326 10.43 -12.25 -21.16
C GLY A 326 10.21 -10.80 -20.74
N TYR A 327 11.27 -10.03 -20.56
CA TYR A 327 11.19 -8.63 -20.16
C TYR A 327 11.99 -7.69 -21.05
N GLN A 328 11.77 -6.40 -20.85
CA GLN A 328 12.53 -5.32 -21.43
C GLN A 328 12.96 -4.37 -20.32
N TRP A 329 14.27 -4.19 -20.13
CA TRP A 329 14.79 -3.13 -19.27
C TRP A 329 14.28 -1.79 -19.76
N TRP A 330 13.73 -1.00 -18.85
CA TRP A 330 13.17 0.32 -19.12
C TRP A 330 14.21 1.39 -18.75
N GLY A 331 14.78 1.98 -19.79
CA GLY A 331 15.69 3.12 -19.71
C GLY A 331 15.50 3.99 -20.95
N ASN A 332 16.51 4.07 -21.81
CA ASN A 332 16.37 4.76 -23.12
C ASN A 332 15.37 4.09 -24.07
N TYR A 333 15.07 2.82 -23.83
CA TYR A 333 14.08 2.04 -24.57
C TYR A 333 13.31 1.18 -23.55
N PRO A 334 12.00 0.95 -23.69
CA PRO A 334 11.08 1.55 -24.67
C PRO A 334 10.94 3.07 -24.53
N ALA A 335 10.26 3.69 -25.50
CA ALA A 335 10.09 5.14 -25.56
C ALA A 335 9.40 5.69 -24.30
N THR A 336 10.01 6.72 -23.73
CA THR A 336 9.59 7.36 -22.47
C THR A 336 9.15 8.79 -22.73
N GLN A 337 8.05 9.20 -22.09
CA GLN A 337 7.65 10.59 -21.96
C GLN A 337 7.75 11.02 -20.50
N THR A 338 8.44 12.13 -20.25
CA THR A 338 8.52 12.73 -18.93
C THR A 338 7.60 13.93 -18.82
N TYR A 339 6.82 14.00 -17.74
CA TYR A 339 5.99 15.15 -17.39
C TYR A 339 6.52 15.86 -16.15
N TRP A 340 6.37 17.18 -16.14
CA TRP A 340 6.84 18.11 -15.11
C TRP A 340 5.67 18.93 -14.60
N SER A 341 5.54 19.06 -13.28
CA SER A 341 4.72 20.15 -12.77
C SER A 341 5.33 21.51 -13.15
N PRO A 342 4.53 22.50 -13.60
CA PRO A 342 4.99 23.86 -13.80
C PRO A 342 5.15 24.65 -12.49
N ASP A 343 4.62 24.15 -11.37
CA ASP A 343 4.81 24.80 -10.07
C ASP A 343 6.21 24.41 -9.57
N ASN A 344 7.12 25.38 -9.44
CA ASN A 344 8.54 25.12 -9.19
C ASN A 344 8.81 24.59 -7.76
N PRO A 345 9.20 23.32 -7.56
CA PRO A 345 10.00 22.96 -6.40
C PRO A 345 11.39 23.60 -6.51
N PRO A 346 11.96 24.20 -5.45
CA PRO A 346 13.37 24.57 -5.44
C PRO A 346 14.27 23.34 -5.70
N TYR A 347 14.78 23.20 -6.93
CA TYR A 347 15.83 22.23 -7.33
C TYR A 347 15.39 20.76 -7.42
N GLU A 348 14.59 20.42 -8.43
CA GLU A 348 14.41 19.03 -8.88
C GLU A 348 15.33 18.75 -10.08
N THR A 349 16.29 17.83 -9.91
CA THR A 349 17.11 17.28 -11.01
C THR A 349 16.79 15.81 -11.16
N HIS A 350 16.77 15.29 -12.37
CA HIS A 350 16.51 13.88 -12.62
C HIS A 350 17.33 13.46 -13.82
N TYR A 351 17.78 12.21 -13.82
CA TYR A 351 18.49 11.68 -14.97
C TYR A 351 18.32 10.16 -15.03
N MET A 352 18.25 9.65 -16.25
CA MET A 352 18.47 8.23 -16.51
C MET A 352 19.97 7.97 -16.43
N TYR A 353 20.37 7.04 -15.56
CA TYR A 353 21.71 6.45 -15.57
C TYR A 353 21.59 4.93 -15.59
N GLY A 354 21.84 4.33 -16.75
CA GLY A 354 21.64 2.90 -16.95
C GLY A 354 20.15 2.51 -16.90
N SER A 355 19.84 1.47 -16.12
CA SER A 355 18.47 1.00 -15.80
C SER A 355 17.88 1.67 -14.55
N SER A 356 18.57 2.67 -14.01
CA SER A 356 18.11 3.46 -12.87
C SER A 356 17.63 4.81 -13.34
N TRP A 357 16.47 5.18 -12.83
CA TRP A 357 15.88 6.49 -12.97
C TRP A 357 15.85 7.20 -11.62
N ARG A 358 16.79 8.12 -11.46
CA ARG A 358 16.97 8.87 -10.22
C ARG A 358 16.19 10.16 -10.28
N TRP A 359 15.37 10.36 -9.26
CA TRP A 359 14.88 11.67 -8.90
C TRP A 359 15.85 12.24 -7.87
N LEU A 360 16.64 13.24 -8.23
CA LEU A 360 17.31 14.08 -7.26
C LEU A 360 16.37 15.24 -6.95
N THR A 361 15.42 14.98 -6.07
CA THR A 361 14.69 16.04 -5.42
C THR A 361 15.62 16.69 -4.38
N TRP A 362 15.81 18.00 -4.45
CA TRP A 362 16.34 18.87 -3.38
C TRP A 362 17.82 18.66 -3.00
N ALA A 363 18.70 19.57 -3.42
CA ALA A 363 20.07 19.72 -2.88
C ALA A 363 20.37 21.18 -2.56
#